data_AF-A0A1G0LX27-F1
#
_entry.id   AF-A0A1G0LX27-F1
#
_cell.length_a   1.000
_cell.length_b   1.000
_cell.length_c   1.000
_cell.angle_alpha   90.00
_cell.angle_beta   90.00
_cell.angle_gamma   90.00
#
_symmetry.space_group_name_H-M   'P 1'
#
loop_
_entity.id
_entity.type
_entity.pdbx_description
1 polymer ?
#
loop_
_entity_poly.entity_id
_entity_poly.type
_entity_poly.pdbx_seq_one_letter_code
_entity_poly.pdbx_strand_id
1 'polypeptide(L)'
;MKNPPNSQKGVSTMKRASLIGLVLLPLFFAASSDAVAQDRGLILIDRTGSMGATRANGHTRCADAVTQAGLDVLAFFNQYPGGLMAIWTFTGNAPTAVTGYVGQAAALAAVNGLPPEGCGGVTPLAEAICDASTSLAGTGAATKILYVSSDGGENNSDGPCSGPYDADQVAPWDAGSWQANVIASLTGNAVTNVRFWGAGAAPQGGVANLESKAVPAAPLGDIDFFQDLATQTGGTYTFMDDQEQAVPALGQWGLAAIAATLLIAGTWFIIVRRRSGYAVV
;
A
#
# COMPACT_ATOMS: atom_id res chain seq x y z
N MET A 1 -16.61 42.07 42.89
CA MET A 1 -17.50 41.41 41.90
C MET A 1 -18.21 40.27 42.59
N LYS A 2 -19.51 40.14 42.37
CA LYS A 2 -20.50 39.54 43.28
C LYS A 2 -20.79 38.09 42.86
N ASN A 3 -20.45 37.10 43.70
CA ASN A 3 -20.82 35.68 43.49
C ASN A 3 -22.32 35.46 43.72
N PRO A 4 -23.03 34.70 42.86
CA PRO A 4 -24.34 34.14 43.20
C PRO A 4 -24.25 32.69 43.74
N PRO A 5 -25.27 32.25 44.49
CA PRO A 5 -25.17 31.14 45.44
C PRO A 5 -25.55 29.76 44.91
N ASN A 6 -24.98 28.79 45.62
CA ASN A 6 -25.24 27.35 45.65
C ASN A 6 -26.71 27.02 45.94
N SER A 7 -27.36 26.17 45.12
CA SER A 7 -28.70 25.63 45.36
C SER A 7 -28.64 24.11 45.49
N GLN A 8 -28.67 23.64 46.74
CA GLN A 8 -28.97 22.26 47.09
C GLN A 8 -30.48 22.10 47.32
N LYS A 9 -31.06 20.97 46.89
CA LYS A 9 -31.89 20.05 47.69
C LYS A 9 -32.75 19.14 46.82
N GLY A 10 -32.75 17.86 47.16
CA GLY A 10 -33.69 16.88 46.60
C GLY A 10 -33.29 15.44 46.84
N VAL A 11 -33.02 15.05 48.09
CA VAL A 11 -32.85 13.64 48.48
C VAL A 11 -34.24 13.01 48.56
N SER A 12 -34.58 12.15 47.60
CA SER A 12 -35.79 11.32 47.65
C SER A 12 -35.41 9.90 48.06
N THR A 13 -35.81 9.55 49.28
CA THR A 13 -35.66 8.25 49.92
C THR A 13 -36.65 7.27 49.28
N MET A 14 -36.18 6.41 48.36
CA MET A 14 -37.01 5.34 47.81
C MET A 14 -36.72 4.00 48.50
N LYS A 15 -37.81 3.40 48.97
CA LYS A 15 -37.91 2.17 49.77
C LYS A 15 -37.36 0.98 48.99
N ARG A 16 -36.52 0.20 49.68
CA ARG A 16 -36.01 -1.11 49.24
C ARG A 16 -37.16 -2.12 49.21
N ALA A 17 -37.55 -2.56 48.02
CA ALA A 17 -38.30 -3.79 47.83
C ALA A 17 -37.31 -4.89 47.39
N SER A 18 -36.98 -5.79 48.32
CA SER A 18 -36.21 -7.00 48.03
C SER A 18 -37.05 -7.96 47.18
N LEU A 19 -36.76 -8.00 45.88
CA LEU A 19 -37.06 -9.15 45.02
C LEU A 19 -35.78 -9.98 44.91
N ILE A 20 -35.81 -11.17 45.48
CA ILE A 20 -34.81 -12.22 45.23
C ILE A 20 -35.09 -12.72 43.80
N GLY A 21 -34.51 -12.02 42.84
CA GLY A 21 -34.49 -12.42 41.44
C GLY A 21 -33.37 -13.43 41.22
N LEU A 22 -33.72 -14.60 40.70
CA LEU A 22 -32.78 -15.59 40.20
C LEU A 22 -31.94 -14.94 39.09
N VAL A 23 -30.73 -14.49 39.42
CA VAL A 23 -29.79 -13.91 38.46
C VAL A 23 -29.24 -15.05 37.61
N LEU A 24 -29.88 -15.32 36.48
CA LEU A 24 -29.22 -15.96 35.35
C LEU A 24 -28.06 -15.03 34.97
N LEU A 25 -26.84 -15.33 35.42
CA LEU A 25 -25.63 -14.74 34.86
C LEU A 25 -25.52 -15.28 33.43
N PRO A 26 -25.76 -14.47 32.38
CA PRO A 26 -25.24 -14.83 31.08
C PRO A 26 -23.72 -14.97 31.24
N LEU A 27 -23.22 -16.20 31.04
CA LEU A 27 -21.84 -16.43 30.66
C LEU A 27 -21.64 -15.71 29.33
N PHE A 28 -21.38 -14.40 29.40
CA PHE A 28 -20.74 -13.67 28.32
C PHE A 28 -19.36 -14.27 28.24
N PHE A 29 -19.22 -15.29 27.38
CA PHE A 29 -17.94 -15.56 26.76
C PHE A 29 -17.58 -14.23 26.08
N ALA A 30 -16.73 -13.45 26.74
CA ALA A 30 -15.90 -12.50 26.03
C ALA A 30 -15.10 -13.39 25.08
N ALA A 31 -15.63 -13.57 23.87
CA ALA A 31 -14.77 -13.89 22.76
C ALA A 31 -13.75 -12.76 22.80
N SER A 32 -12.56 -13.05 23.33
CA SER A 32 -11.38 -12.39 22.85
C SER A 32 -11.45 -12.61 21.35
N SER A 33 -12.02 -11.63 20.64
CA SER A 33 -11.53 -11.32 19.33
C SER A 33 -10.07 -10.99 19.60
N ASP A 34 -9.24 -12.04 19.70
CA ASP A 34 -7.87 -11.96 19.25
C ASP A 34 -8.04 -11.25 17.93
N ALA A 35 -7.68 -9.96 17.94
CA ALA A 35 -7.72 -9.15 16.76
C ALA A 35 -6.74 -9.88 15.85
N VAL A 36 -7.28 -10.80 15.04
CA VAL A 36 -6.54 -11.50 13.99
C VAL A 36 -5.77 -10.38 13.35
N ALA A 37 -4.44 -10.48 13.36
CA ALA A 37 -3.56 -9.42 12.90
C ALA A 37 -3.85 -9.23 11.41
N GLN A 38 -4.90 -8.45 11.13
CA GLN A 38 -5.55 -8.36 9.84
C GLN A 38 -4.51 -7.84 8.87
N ASP A 39 -4.50 -8.37 7.66
CA ASP A 39 -3.59 -7.93 6.61
C ASP A 39 -3.72 -6.41 6.40
N ARG A 40 -2.60 -5.76 6.08
CA ARG A 40 -2.52 -4.30 5.91
C ARG A 40 -2.00 -3.94 4.54
N GLY A 41 -2.74 -3.06 3.87
CA GLY A 41 -2.33 -2.40 2.65
C GLY A 41 -2.07 -0.91 2.89
N LEU A 42 -1.15 -0.32 2.15
CA LEU A 42 -1.02 1.13 2.06
C LEU A 42 -0.78 1.50 0.60
N ILE A 43 -1.58 2.42 0.07
CA ILE A 43 -1.35 3.00 -1.26
C ILE A 43 -0.70 4.36 -1.09
N LEU A 44 0.46 4.55 -1.71
CA LEU A 44 1.22 5.78 -1.73
C LEU A 44 1.23 6.36 -3.15
N ILE A 45 0.53 7.47 -3.33
CA ILE A 45 0.36 8.13 -4.64
C ILE A 45 1.22 9.38 -4.71
N ASP A 46 2.09 9.44 -5.70
CA ASP A 46 2.86 10.62 -6.04
C ASP A 46 1.93 11.72 -6.57
N ARG A 47 1.97 12.88 -5.92
CA ARG A 47 1.18 14.07 -6.27
C ARG A 47 2.06 15.26 -6.69
N THR A 48 3.29 14.99 -7.11
CA THR A 48 4.32 16.01 -7.38
C THR A 48 4.21 16.57 -8.80
N GLY A 49 4.97 17.63 -9.13
CA GLY A 49 4.84 18.31 -10.41
C GLY A 49 5.14 17.45 -11.65
N SER A 50 6.05 16.47 -11.54
CA SER A 50 6.42 15.57 -12.64
C SER A 50 5.26 14.66 -13.06
N MET A 51 4.43 14.26 -12.10
CA MET A 51 3.19 13.51 -12.35
C MET A 51 2.13 14.30 -13.13
N GLY A 52 2.32 15.61 -13.33
CA GLY A 52 1.48 16.43 -14.20
C GLY A 52 1.71 16.20 -15.71
N ALA A 53 2.69 15.38 -16.10
CA ALA A 53 2.93 15.04 -17.50
C ALA A 53 1.72 14.34 -18.13
N THR A 54 1.30 14.82 -19.31
CA THR A 54 0.18 14.26 -20.08
C THR A 54 0.62 13.05 -20.90
N ARG A 55 -0.16 11.97 -20.82
CA ARG A 55 0.00 10.72 -21.56
C ARG A 55 -0.75 10.77 -22.90
N ALA A 56 -0.48 9.81 -23.78
CA ALA A 56 -1.10 9.69 -25.10
C ALA A 56 -2.63 9.48 -25.06
N ASN A 57 -3.16 9.04 -23.92
CA ASN A 57 -4.61 8.92 -23.68
C ASN A 57 -5.29 10.25 -23.31
N GLY A 58 -4.54 11.35 -23.16
CA GLY A 58 -5.04 12.68 -22.81
C GLY A 58 -5.19 12.94 -21.31
N HIS A 59 -4.90 11.96 -20.45
CA HIS A 59 -4.85 12.14 -19.00
C HIS A 59 -3.43 12.46 -18.53
N THR A 60 -3.28 13.05 -17.36
CA THR A 60 -1.97 13.13 -16.70
C THR A 60 -1.61 11.81 -16.02
N ARG A 61 -0.30 11.58 -15.76
CA ARG A 61 0.15 10.45 -14.91
C ARG A 61 -0.56 10.48 -13.55
N CYS A 62 -0.79 11.67 -13.00
CA CYS A 62 -1.56 11.91 -11.77
C CYS A 62 -2.97 11.30 -11.82
N ALA A 63 -3.72 11.61 -12.86
CA ALA A 63 -5.10 11.16 -13.02
C ALA A 63 -5.18 9.64 -13.18
N ASP A 64 -4.26 9.07 -13.96
CA ASP A 64 -4.20 7.63 -14.16
C ASP A 64 -3.67 6.89 -12.92
N ALA A 65 -2.79 7.50 -12.12
CA ALA A 65 -2.34 6.98 -10.83
C ALA A 65 -3.50 6.84 -9.83
N VAL A 66 -4.39 7.83 -9.75
CA VAL A 66 -5.61 7.74 -8.92
C VAL A 66 -6.52 6.61 -9.42
N THR A 67 -6.68 6.47 -10.73
CA THR A 67 -7.47 5.37 -11.32
C THR A 67 -6.89 4.00 -10.96
N GLN A 68 -5.57 3.84 -11.10
CA GLN A 68 -4.86 2.61 -10.75
C GLN A 68 -4.89 2.30 -9.25
N ALA A 69 -4.85 3.32 -8.39
CA ALA A 69 -5.03 3.13 -6.95
C ALA A 69 -6.41 2.51 -6.63
N GLY A 70 -7.48 2.91 -7.31
CA GLY A 70 -8.80 2.31 -7.11
C GLY A 70 -8.82 0.82 -7.45
N LEU A 71 -8.07 0.43 -8.48
CA LEU A 71 -7.88 -0.96 -8.87
C LEU A 71 -7.07 -1.75 -7.83
N ASP A 72 -6.03 -1.17 -7.23
CA ASP A 72 -5.29 -1.81 -6.13
C ASP A 72 -6.16 -2.07 -4.91
N VAL A 73 -7.02 -1.11 -4.55
CA VAL A 73 -7.95 -1.31 -3.44
C VAL A 73 -8.81 -2.54 -3.71
N LEU A 74 -9.39 -2.66 -4.91
CA LEU A 74 -10.20 -3.83 -5.27
C LEU A 74 -9.39 -5.13 -5.25
N ALA A 75 -8.18 -5.12 -5.81
CA ALA A 75 -7.31 -6.29 -5.86
C ALA A 75 -6.92 -6.77 -4.46
N PHE A 76 -6.50 -5.85 -3.58
CA PHE A 76 -6.13 -6.15 -2.20
C PHE A 76 -7.29 -6.78 -1.43
N PHE A 77 -8.48 -6.18 -1.45
CA PHE A 77 -9.61 -6.71 -0.68
C PHE A 77 -10.19 -8.00 -1.27
N ASN A 78 -10.02 -8.25 -2.56
CA ASN A 78 -10.33 -9.54 -3.17
C ASN A 78 -9.38 -10.64 -2.67
N GLN A 79 -8.09 -10.34 -2.50
CA GLN A 79 -7.10 -11.29 -2.00
C GLN A 79 -7.13 -11.47 -0.48
N TYR A 80 -7.43 -10.40 0.26
CA TYR A 80 -7.44 -10.36 1.73
C TYR A 80 -8.81 -9.89 2.25
N PRO A 81 -9.86 -10.75 2.21
CA PRO A 81 -11.16 -10.40 2.75
C PRO A 81 -11.08 -10.08 4.24
N GLY A 82 -11.34 -8.83 4.61
CA GLY A 82 -11.24 -8.34 5.99
C GLY A 82 -9.90 -7.69 6.36
N GLY A 83 -8.97 -7.54 5.41
CA GLY A 83 -7.81 -6.65 5.57
C GLY A 83 -8.23 -5.19 5.77
N LEU A 84 -7.27 -4.32 6.09
CA LEU A 84 -7.48 -2.87 6.13
C LEU A 84 -6.43 -2.16 5.29
N MET A 85 -6.81 -1.03 4.69
CA MET A 85 -5.94 -0.28 3.80
C MET A 85 -5.92 1.21 4.15
N ALA A 86 -4.74 1.82 4.12
CA ALA A 86 -4.56 3.27 4.22
C ALA A 86 -4.26 3.88 2.83
N ILE A 87 -4.76 5.09 2.59
CA ILE A 87 -4.53 5.84 1.35
C ILE A 87 -3.71 7.08 1.67
N TRP A 88 -2.52 7.18 1.10
CA TRP A 88 -1.57 8.24 1.32
C TRP A 88 -1.20 8.89 -0.02
N THR A 89 -0.89 10.16 0.03
CA THR A 89 -0.36 10.94 -1.10
C THR A 89 0.90 11.65 -0.67
N PHE A 90 1.80 12.04 -1.57
CA PHE A 90 2.94 12.89 -1.20
C PHE A 90 3.20 13.98 -2.24
N THR A 91 3.54 15.17 -1.74
CA THR A 91 3.93 16.35 -2.50
C THR A 91 4.50 17.38 -1.52
N GLY A 92 5.41 18.25 -1.99
CA GLY A 92 6.04 19.22 -1.12
C GLY A 92 7.08 18.55 -0.23
N ASN A 93 6.91 18.59 1.08
CA ASN A 93 7.96 18.17 2.01
C ASN A 93 7.67 16.86 2.74
N ALA A 94 6.45 16.31 2.63
CA ALA A 94 6.08 15.14 3.40
C ALA A 94 4.91 14.36 2.76
N PRO A 95 4.77 13.06 3.09
CA PRO A 95 3.53 12.33 2.83
C PRO A 95 2.36 12.88 3.66
N THR A 96 1.15 12.76 3.12
CA THR A 96 -0.12 13.10 3.75
C THR A 96 -1.02 11.87 3.76
N ALA A 97 -1.45 11.45 4.94
CA ALA A 97 -2.45 10.40 5.09
C ALA A 97 -3.84 10.94 4.71
N VAL A 98 -4.41 10.46 3.61
CA VAL A 98 -5.80 10.73 3.21
C VAL A 98 -6.76 9.95 4.12
N THR A 99 -6.38 8.73 4.47
CA THR A 99 -7.06 7.91 5.49
C THR A 99 -6.05 7.19 6.40
N GLY A 100 -6.53 6.75 7.56
CA GLY A 100 -5.92 5.64 8.28
C GLY A 100 -6.25 4.28 7.62
N TYR A 101 -5.94 3.19 8.31
CA TYR A 101 -6.29 1.83 7.86
C TYR A 101 -7.80 1.58 7.98
N VAL A 102 -8.50 1.55 6.86
CA VAL A 102 -9.96 1.42 6.77
C VAL A 102 -10.37 0.25 5.88
N GLY A 103 -11.64 -0.14 5.91
CA GLY A 103 -12.18 -1.18 5.03
C GLY A 103 -12.39 -0.70 3.59
N GLN A 104 -12.67 -1.65 2.68
CA GLN A 104 -12.73 -1.44 1.23
C GLN A 104 -13.56 -0.23 0.80
N ALA A 105 -14.78 -0.10 1.31
CA ALA A 105 -15.70 0.96 0.91
C ALA A 105 -15.14 2.36 1.23
N ALA A 106 -14.51 2.52 2.41
CA ALA A 106 -13.91 3.78 2.82
C ALA A 106 -12.60 4.06 2.07
N ALA A 107 -11.78 3.03 1.81
CA ALA A 107 -10.56 3.17 1.01
C ALA A 107 -10.89 3.60 -0.43
N LEU A 108 -11.87 2.96 -1.07
CA LEU A 108 -12.35 3.36 -2.40
C LEU A 108 -12.93 4.76 -2.41
N ALA A 109 -13.74 5.12 -1.40
CA ALA A 109 -14.30 6.46 -1.29
C ALA A 109 -13.20 7.52 -1.16
N ALA A 110 -12.12 7.22 -0.42
CA ALA A 110 -10.99 8.12 -0.29
C ALA A 110 -10.22 8.30 -1.60
N VAL A 111 -9.92 7.22 -2.32
CA VAL A 111 -9.28 7.30 -3.65
C VAL A 111 -10.16 8.08 -4.63
N ASN A 112 -11.46 7.77 -4.70
CA ASN A 112 -12.40 8.47 -5.59
C ASN A 112 -12.62 9.94 -5.20
N GLY A 113 -12.33 10.30 -3.95
CA GLY A 113 -12.39 11.67 -3.46
C GLY A 113 -11.14 12.50 -3.79
N LEU A 114 -10.05 11.86 -4.24
CA LEU A 114 -8.87 12.58 -4.67
C LEU A 114 -9.16 13.32 -5.99
N PRO A 115 -8.73 14.59 -6.13
CA PRO A 115 -8.83 15.25 -7.41
C PRO A 115 -7.93 14.50 -8.41
N PRO A 116 -8.42 14.18 -9.63
CA PRO A 116 -7.63 13.47 -10.63
C PRO A 116 -6.42 14.29 -11.07
N GLU A 117 -6.58 15.61 -11.09
CA GLU A 117 -5.54 16.58 -11.44
C GLU A 117 -5.03 17.33 -10.21
N GLY A 118 -4.12 18.28 -10.42
CA GLY A 118 -3.56 19.12 -9.36
C GLY A 118 -2.31 18.53 -8.72
N CYS A 119 -1.61 17.66 -9.44
CA CYS A 119 -0.24 17.29 -9.14
C CYS A 119 0.68 18.51 -9.31
N GLY A 120 1.57 18.75 -8.35
CA GLY A 120 2.40 19.94 -8.28
C GLY A 120 3.41 19.87 -7.13
N GLY A 121 4.35 20.81 -7.09
CA GLY A 121 5.35 20.86 -6.02
C GLY A 121 6.54 19.92 -6.24
N VAL A 122 7.40 19.88 -5.21
CA VAL A 122 8.63 19.09 -5.14
C VAL A 122 8.34 17.69 -4.57
N THR A 123 9.33 16.79 -4.66
CA THR A 123 9.18 15.34 -4.55
C THR A 123 9.94 14.78 -3.33
N PRO A 124 9.25 14.56 -2.19
CA PRO A 124 9.80 13.93 -0.99
C PRO A 124 9.59 12.41 -1.03
N LEU A 125 9.98 11.76 -2.12
CA LEU A 125 9.74 10.34 -2.40
C LEU A 125 10.38 9.42 -1.35
N ALA A 126 11.65 9.63 -1.00
CA ALA A 126 12.37 8.77 -0.08
C ALA A 126 11.74 8.79 1.32
N GLU A 127 11.39 9.97 1.80
CA GLU A 127 10.66 10.15 3.05
C GLU A 127 9.26 9.54 2.99
N ALA A 128 8.52 9.78 1.91
CA ALA A 128 7.17 9.24 1.73
C ALA A 128 7.13 7.71 1.78
N ILE A 129 8.07 7.04 1.10
CA ILE A 129 8.17 5.57 1.13
C ILE A 129 8.55 5.08 2.52
N CYS A 130 9.48 5.74 3.21
CA CYS A 130 9.93 5.29 4.52
C CYS A 130 8.91 5.50 5.64
N ASP A 131 8.14 6.58 5.60
CA ASP A 131 7.03 6.79 6.51
C ASP A 131 5.91 5.78 6.26
N ALA A 132 5.63 5.46 4.99
CA ALA A 132 4.67 4.42 4.64
C ALA A 132 5.13 3.04 5.14
N SER A 133 6.42 2.71 5.00
CA SER A 133 7.02 1.49 5.55
C SER A 133 6.89 1.43 7.07
N THR A 134 7.25 2.52 7.75
CA THR A 134 7.16 2.63 9.22
C THR A 134 5.73 2.47 9.71
N SER A 135 4.77 3.11 9.04
CA SER A 135 3.34 2.99 9.30
C SER A 135 2.87 1.54 9.18
N LEU A 136 3.26 0.83 8.11
CA LEU A 136 2.93 -0.58 7.90
C LEU A 136 3.57 -1.48 8.96
N ALA A 137 4.86 -1.28 9.26
CA ALA A 137 5.57 -2.06 10.26
C ALA A 137 4.93 -1.93 11.65
N GLY A 138 4.47 -0.73 12.01
CA GLY A 138 3.81 -0.44 13.30
C GLY A 138 2.45 -1.11 13.48
N THR A 139 1.85 -1.68 12.44
CA THR A 139 0.54 -2.35 12.54
C THR A 139 0.58 -3.72 13.21
N GLY A 140 1.74 -4.39 13.24
CA GLY A 140 1.87 -5.78 13.68
C GLY A 140 1.15 -6.80 12.79
N ALA A 141 0.67 -6.40 11.61
CA ALA A 141 -0.01 -7.30 10.67
C ALA A 141 0.92 -8.37 10.12
N ALA A 142 0.37 -9.57 9.90
CA ALA A 142 1.12 -10.69 9.33
C ALA A 142 1.52 -10.40 7.88
N THR A 143 0.57 -9.90 7.07
CA THR A 143 0.84 -9.42 5.71
C THR A 143 0.81 -7.90 5.68
N LYS A 144 1.84 -7.31 5.07
CA LYS A 144 1.98 -5.86 4.87
C LYS A 144 2.34 -5.61 3.41
N ILE A 145 1.51 -4.87 2.69
CA ILE A 145 1.69 -4.56 1.27
C ILE A 145 1.70 -3.05 1.07
N LEU A 146 2.76 -2.55 0.46
CA LEU A 146 2.88 -1.17 0.01
C LEU A 146 2.66 -1.12 -1.49
N TYR A 147 1.74 -0.29 -1.96
CA TYR A 147 1.57 0.04 -3.37
C TYR A 147 2.14 1.45 -3.60
N VAL A 148 3.15 1.59 -4.45
CA VAL A 148 3.77 2.87 -4.78
C VAL A 148 3.45 3.23 -6.22
N SER A 149 3.02 4.46 -6.46
CA SER A 149 2.75 4.98 -7.80
C SER A 149 3.49 6.32 -7.97
N SER A 150 4.60 6.33 -8.69
CA SER A 150 5.50 7.49 -8.84
C SER A 150 6.26 7.46 -10.17
N ASP A 151 6.77 8.61 -10.62
CA ASP A 151 7.72 8.70 -11.75
C ASP A 151 9.18 8.90 -11.29
N GLY A 152 9.46 8.72 -10.00
CA GLY A 152 10.79 8.90 -9.42
C GLY A 152 11.09 10.35 -9.07
N GLY A 153 12.33 10.78 -9.23
CA GLY A 153 12.73 12.17 -9.13
C GLY A 153 12.78 12.74 -7.72
N GLU A 154 13.22 11.94 -6.73
CA GLU A 154 13.51 12.40 -5.37
C GLU A 154 14.31 13.71 -5.40
N ASN A 155 13.84 14.75 -4.71
CA ASN A 155 14.57 16.02 -4.66
C ASN A 155 14.31 16.85 -3.39
N ASN A 156 13.57 16.33 -2.42
CA ASN A 156 13.10 17.12 -1.29
C ASN A 156 12.73 16.32 -0.02
N SER A 157 13.42 15.22 0.25
CA SER A 157 13.32 14.49 1.52
C SER A 157 14.35 15.00 2.53
N ASP A 158 13.96 15.13 3.81
CA ASP A 158 14.88 15.48 4.90
C ASP A 158 14.85 14.46 6.07
N GLY A 159 14.02 13.43 5.97
CA GLY A 159 13.87 12.36 6.95
C GLY A 159 14.96 11.28 6.99
N PRO A 160 14.74 10.19 7.75
CA PRO A 160 15.72 9.10 7.95
C PRO A 160 16.17 8.36 6.69
N CYS A 161 15.39 8.49 5.60
CA CYS A 161 15.73 7.92 4.30
C CYS A 161 16.23 8.92 3.28
N SER A 162 16.40 10.18 3.68
CA SER A 162 17.10 11.16 2.87
C SER A 162 18.55 10.73 2.65
N GLY A 163 19.16 11.29 1.62
CA GLY A 163 20.53 11.01 1.23
C GLY A 163 20.82 11.59 -0.14
N PRO A 164 22.09 11.66 -0.56
CA PRO A 164 22.40 11.93 -1.96
C PRO A 164 21.81 10.83 -2.85
N TYR A 165 21.73 11.10 -4.14
CA TYR A 165 21.58 10.02 -5.11
C TYR A 165 22.79 9.11 -5.06
N ASP A 166 22.54 7.83 -5.31
CA ASP A 166 23.57 6.88 -5.73
C ASP A 166 24.40 7.47 -6.89
N ALA A 167 25.72 7.38 -6.79
CA ALA A 167 26.62 8.03 -7.76
C ALA A 167 26.58 7.33 -9.13
N ASP A 168 26.46 6.00 -9.12
CA ASP A 168 26.50 5.16 -10.32
C ASP A 168 25.11 4.91 -10.92
N GLN A 169 24.06 5.27 -10.18
CA GLN A 169 22.65 5.06 -10.51
C GLN A 169 22.31 3.60 -10.83
N VAL A 170 22.97 2.66 -10.16
CA VAL A 170 22.80 1.21 -10.41
C VAL A 170 23.07 0.40 -9.15
N ALA A 171 22.36 -0.72 -8.98
CA ALA A 171 22.61 -1.63 -7.87
C ALA A 171 24.02 -2.27 -7.97
N PRO A 172 24.71 -2.52 -6.83
CA PRO A 172 24.28 -2.23 -5.47
C PRO A 172 24.37 -0.74 -5.13
N TRP A 173 23.32 -0.22 -4.49
CA TRP A 173 23.23 1.21 -4.12
C TRP A 173 24.26 1.59 -3.05
N ASP A 174 24.91 2.73 -3.24
CA ASP A 174 25.87 3.37 -2.35
C ASP A 174 25.31 3.50 -0.94
N ALA A 175 26.09 3.10 0.05
CA ALA A 175 25.72 3.24 1.44
C ALA A 175 25.46 4.72 1.79
N GLY A 176 24.27 5.01 2.33
CA GLY A 176 23.84 6.36 2.66
C GLY A 176 23.16 7.12 1.52
N SER A 177 23.10 6.57 0.31
CA SER A 177 22.18 7.06 -0.73
C SER A 177 20.73 6.91 -0.28
N TRP A 178 19.85 7.78 -0.77
CA TRP A 178 18.43 7.66 -0.43
C TRP A 178 17.84 6.32 -0.91
N GLN A 179 18.31 5.80 -2.05
CA GLN A 179 17.92 4.49 -2.57
C GLN A 179 18.24 3.36 -1.58
N ALA A 180 19.49 3.32 -1.11
CA ALA A 180 19.93 2.32 -0.12
C ALA A 180 19.13 2.43 1.18
N ASN A 181 18.85 3.65 1.64
CA ASN A 181 18.10 3.89 2.86
C ASN A 181 16.64 3.45 2.73
N VAL A 182 15.99 3.71 1.59
CA VAL A 182 14.62 3.26 1.31
C VAL A 182 14.53 1.74 1.28
N ILE A 183 15.46 1.07 0.57
CA ILE A 183 15.50 -0.41 0.50
C ILE A 183 15.69 -1.01 1.89
N ALA A 184 16.60 -0.45 2.69
CA ALA A 184 16.81 -0.89 4.07
C ALA A 184 15.56 -0.70 4.93
N SER A 185 14.78 0.36 4.72
CA SER A 185 13.53 0.60 5.45
C SER A 185 12.41 -0.39 5.11
N LEU A 186 12.39 -0.93 3.88
CA LEU A 186 11.29 -1.76 3.38
C LEU A 186 11.58 -3.26 3.48
N THR A 187 12.84 -3.66 3.34
CA THR A 187 13.24 -5.07 3.36
C THR A 187 12.87 -5.72 4.70
N GLY A 188 12.00 -6.73 4.65
CA GLY A 188 11.45 -7.40 5.83
C GLY A 188 10.27 -6.69 6.49
N ASN A 189 9.94 -5.47 6.07
CA ASN A 189 8.83 -4.69 6.62
C ASN A 189 7.55 -4.80 5.78
N ALA A 190 7.64 -4.71 4.45
CA ALA A 190 6.47 -4.81 3.55
C ALA A 190 6.86 -5.34 2.17
N VAL A 191 5.93 -6.04 1.53
CA VAL A 191 6.00 -6.37 0.09
C VAL A 191 5.63 -5.11 -0.70
N THR A 192 6.47 -4.70 -1.66
CA THR A 192 6.26 -3.43 -2.38
C THR A 192 5.93 -3.63 -3.84
N ASN A 193 4.71 -3.25 -4.21
CA ASN A 193 4.22 -3.25 -5.58
C ASN A 193 4.36 -1.84 -6.16
N VAL A 194 5.11 -1.69 -7.24
CA VAL A 194 5.43 -0.40 -7.85
C VAL A 194 4.75 -0.27 -9.20
N ARG A 195 4.14 0.91 -9.41
CA ARG A 195 3.83 1.46 -10.72
C ARG A 195 4.74 2.65 -10.99
N PHE A 196 5.63 2.49 -11.95
CA PHE A 196 6.53 3.54 -12.37
C PHE A 196 6.01 4.23 -13.63
N TRP A 197 5.83 5.55 -13.60
CA TRP A 197 5.32 6.31 -14.74
C TRP A 197 6.46 6.98 -15.49
N GLY A 198 6.44 6.96 -16.83
CA GLY A 198 7.57 7.51 -17.57
C GLY A 198 7.34 7.62 -19.07
N ALA A 199 8.08 8.54 -19.68
CA ALA A 199 8.21 8.63 -21.13
C ALA A 199 9.38 7.75 -21.57
N GLY A 200 9.10 6.75 -22.41
CA GLY A 200 10.10 5.86 -22.98
C GLY A 200 9.57 4.44 -23.10
N ALA A 201 10.20 3.60 -23.92
CA ALA A 201 9.93 2.18 -23.82
C ALA A 201 10.42 1.71 -22.43
N ALA A 202 9.63 0.88 -21.75
CA ALA A 202 10.13 0.08 -20.63
C ALA A 202 11.53 -0.46 -21.00
N PRO A 203 12.52 -0.49 -20.09
CA PRO A 203 13.85 -0.99 -20.41
C PRO A 203 13.75 -2.30 -21.17
N GLN A 204 14.06 -2.26 -22.46
CA GLN A 204 13.90 -3.40 -23.35
C GLN A 204 15.06 -4.36 -23.10
N GLY A 205 14.92 -5.13 -22.02
CA GLY A 205 15.79 -6.23 -21.61
C GLY A 205 14.98 -7.35 -20.95
N GLY A 206 13.79 -7.74 -21.44
CA GLY A 206 13.58 -8.34 -22.76
C GLY A 206 14.05 -7.54 -23.98
N VAL A 207 15.17 -7.96 -24.57
CA VAL A 207 15.85 -7.36 -25.73
C VAL A 207 14.95 -6.88 -26.87
N ALA A 208 15.08 -5.59 -27.27
CA ALA A 208 15.62 -5.13 -28.57
C ALA A 208 14.98 -3.84 -29.17
N ASN A 209 15.85 -2.82 -29.28
CA ASN A 209 15.87 -1.67 -30.21
C ASN A 209 15.02 -0.42 -29.88
N LEU A 210 15.74 0.62 -29.40
CA LEU A 210 15.28 1.98 -29.17
C LEU A 210 15.89 2.96 -30.18
N GLU A 211 15.04 3.56 -31.01
CA GLU A 211 15.23 4.91 -31.56
C GLU A 211 13.92 5.71 -31.35
N SER A 212 13.84 6.56 -30.32
CA SER A 212 12.96 7.73 -30.37
C SER A 212 13.23 8.77 -29.26
N LYS A 213 13.60 9.97 -29.72
CA LYS A 213 13.25 11.35 -29.29
C LYS A 213 13.04 11.67 -27.80
N ALA A 214 13.90 12.57 -27.30
CA ALA A 214 14.01 13.00 -25.91
C ALA A 214 12.86 13.91 -25.40
N VAL A 215 12.18 13.43 -24.37
CA VAL A 215 11.66 14.20 -23.21
C VAL A 215 12.72 14.01 -22.10
N PRO A 216 12.92 14.92 -21.12
CA PRO A 216 13.85 14.65 -20.03
C PRO A 216 13.34 13.42 -19.28
N ALA A 217 13.95 12.27 -19.56
CA ALA A 217 13.66 11.02 -18.88
C ALA A 217 13.99 11.23 -17.39
N ALA A 218 13.23 10.57 -16.51
CA ALA A 218 13.75 10.30 -15.17
C ALA A 218 15.19 9.77 -15.31
N PRO A 219 16.10 10.11 -14.39
CA PRO A 219 17.43 9.49 -14.37
C PRO A 219 17.24 7.99 -14.50
N LEU A 220 17.97 7.33 -15.41
CA LEU A 220 17.80 5.90 -15.68
C LEU A 220 17.86 5.06 -14.38
N GLY A 221 18.59 5.56 -13.37
CA GLY A 221 18.66 4.95 -12.05
C GLY A 221 17.35 4.81 -11.30
N ASP A 222 16.33 5.65 -11.53
CA ASP A 222 15.07 5.53 -10.80
C ASP A 222 14.27 4.31 -11.26
N ILE A 223 14.33 3.99 -12.55
CA ILE A 223 13.69 2.78 -13.09
C ILE A 223 14.35 1.54 -12.47
N ASP A 224 15.68 1.48 -12.52
CA ASP A 224 16.45 0.36 -11.96
C ASP A 224 16.24 0.25 -10.44
N PHE A 225 16.16 1.38 -9.73
CA PHE A 225 15.82 1.44 -8.31
C PHE A 225 14.48 0.81 -8.00
N PHE A 226 13.41 1.21 -8.70
CA PHE A 226 12.08 0.68 -8.40
C PHE A 226 11.92 -0.79 -8.80
N GLN A 227 12.61 -1.25 -9.85
CA GLN A 227 12.67 -2.66 -10.20
C GLN A 227 13.38 -3.47 -9.11
N ASP A 228 14.53 -3.00 -8.65
CA ASP A 228 15.29 -3.63 -7.59
C ASP A 228 14.52 -3.62 -6.26
N LEU A 229 13.89 -2.50 -5.89
CA LEU A 229 13.06 -2.40 -4.68
C LEU A 229 11.91 -3.41 -4.66
N ALA A 230 11.15 -3.49 -5.76
CA ALA A 230 10.07 -4.47 -5.87
C ALA A 230 10.62 -5.90 -5.77
N THR A 231 11.76 -6.18 -6.41
CA THR A 231 12.41 -7.49 -6.37
C THR A 231 12.87 -7.88 -4.97
N GLN A 232 13.59 -6.98 -4.27
CA GLN A 232 14.12 -7.23 -2.93
C GLN A 232 13.03 -7.39 -1.87
N THR A 233 11.89 -6.72 -2.05
CA THR A 233 10.73 -6.84 -1.15
C THR A 233 9.77 -7.98 -1.52
N GLY A 234 10.02 -8.67 -2.64
CA GLY A 234 9.17 -9.75 -3.14
C GLY A 234 7.85 -9.29 -3.75
N GLY A 235 7.75 -8.02 -4.13
CA GLY A 235 6.59 -7.44 -4.81
C GLY A 235 6.72 -7.44 -6.32
N THR A 236 5.97 -6.56 -6.98
CA THR A 236 5.90 -6.47 -8.44
C THR A 236 6.25 -5.09 -8.95
N TYR A 237 6.98 -5.00 -10.06
CA TYR A 237 7.22 -3.76 -10.78
C TYR A 237 6.41 -3.71 -12.07
N THR A 238 5.73 -2.59 -12.33
CA THR A 238 5.04 -2.31 -13.59
C THR A 238 5.46 -0.94 -14.11
N PHE A 239 5.99 -0.90 -15.34
CA PHE A 239 6.23 0.34 -16.06
C PHE A 239 4.96 0.79 -16.77
N MET A 240 4.57 2.03 -16.54
CA MET A 240 3.39 2.68 -17.11
C MET A 240 3.86 3.69 -18.17
N ASP A 241 3.90 3.24 -19.43
CA ASP A 241 4.40 4.04 -20.54
C ASP A 241 3.43 5.19 -20.87
N ASP A 242 3.94 6.41 -20.96
CA ASP A 242 3.17 7.58 -21.39
C ASP A 242 2.60 7.45 -22.80
N GLN A 243 3.18 6.60 -23.66
CA GLN A 243 2.69 6.35 -25.01
C GLN A 243 1.52 5.35 -25.06
N GLU A 244 1.24 4.65 -23.97
CA GLU A 244 0.13 3.69 -23.92
C GLU A 244 -1.21 4.41 -23.81
N GLN A 245 -2.13 4.12 -24.76
CA GLN A 245 -3.46 4.74 -24.80
C GLN A 245 -4.43 4.17 -23.76
N ALA A 246 -4.21 2.94 -23.32
CA ALA A 246 -5.01 2.32 -22.28
C ALA A 246 -4.29 2.43 -20.94
N VAL A 247 -5.05 2.61 -19.87
CA VAL A 247 -4.55 2.28 -18.54
C VAL A 247 -4.85 0.79 -18.34
N PRO A 248 -3.84 -0.08 -18.11
CA PRO A 248 -4.07 -1.51 -17.96
C PRO A 248 -5.19 -1.80 -16.95
N ALA A 249 -6.25 -2.47 -17.41
CA ALA A 249 -7.30 -2.96 -16.52
C ALA A 249 -6.78 -4.18 -15.75
N LEU A 250 -7.21 -4.36 -14.49
CA LEU A 250 -6.86 -5.50 -13.63
C LEU A 250 -6.98 -6.87 -14.32
N GLY A 251 -7.86 -6.98 -15.31
CA GLY A 251 -8.17 -8.23 -16.01
C GLY A 251 -7.02 -8.84 -16.82
N GLN A 252 -5.96 -8.10 -17.13
CA GLN A 252 -4.87 -8.63 -17.96
C GLN A 252 -3.77 -9.35 -17.18
N TRP A 253 -3.62 -9.07 -15.87
CA TRP A 253 -2.55 -9.66 -15.05
C TRP A 253 -3.07 -10.51 -13.87
N GLY A 254 -4.28 -10.24 -13.37
CA GLY A 254 -4.86 -10.96 -12.23
C GLY A 254 -5.24 -12.43 -12.52
N LEU A 255 -5.59 -12.76 -13.76
CA LEU A 255 -6.01 -14.13 -14.11
C LEU A 255 -4.82 -15.10 -14.24
N ALA A 256 -3.64 -14.62 -14.64
CA ALA A 256 -2.46 -15.47 -14.78
C ALA A 256 -1.89 -15.92 -13.42
N ALA A 257 -1.89 -15.04 -12.41
CA ALA A 257 -1.41 -15.37 -11.08
C ALA A 257 -2.35 -16.33 -10.31
N ILE A 258 -3.67 -16.20 -10.47
CA ILE A 258 -4.64 -17.10 -9.80
C ILE A 258 -4.59 -18.52 -10.41
N ALA A 259 -4.34 -18.65 -11.71
CA ALA A 259 -4.19 -19.95 -12.35
C ALA A 259 -2.94 -20.72 -11.87
N ALA A 260 -1.84 -20.02 -11.58
CA ALA A 260 -0.60 -20.64 -11.10
C ALA A 260 -0.73 -21.20 -9.67
N THR A 261 -1.46 -20.52 -8.78
CA THR A 261 -1.62 -20.96 -7.38
C THR A 261 -2.59 -22.16 -7.26
N LEU A 262 -3.59 -22.25 -8.13
CA LEU A 262 -4.53 -23.40 -8.15
C LEU A 262 -3.89 -24.69 -8.68
N LEU A 263 -2.84 -24.61 -9.52
CA LEU A 263 -2.11 -25.77 -10.01
C LEU A 263 -1.16 -26.39 -8.95
N ILE A 264 -0.62 -25.60 -8.02
CA ILE A 264 0.28 -26.11 -6.98
C ILE A 264 -0.51 -26.76 -5.82
N ALA A 265 -1.68 -26.21 -5.46
CA ALA A 265 -2.53 -26.78 -4.41
C ALA A 265 -3.24 -28.07 -4.83
N GLY A 266 -3.48 -28.29 -6.13
CA GLY A 266 -4.13 -29.48 -6.67
C GLY A 266 -3.27 -30.75 -6.66
N THR A 267 -1.95 -30.63 -6.46
CA THR A 267 -1.02 -31.77 -6.61
C THR A 267 -0.72 -32.49 -5.29
N TRP A 268 -1.10 -31.92 -4.13
CA TRP A 268 -0.83 -32.51 -2.80
C TRP A 268 -2.00 -33.27 -2.16
N PHE A 269 -3.21 -33.23 -2.75
CA PHE A 269 -4.37 -33.95 -2.19
C PHE A 269 -4.64 -35.34 -2.78
N ILE A 270 -3.80 -35.80 -3.73
CA ILE A 270 -3.85 -37.15 -4.28
C ILE A 270 -2.56 -37.87 -3.86
N ILE A 271 -2.47 -38.34 -2.61
CA ILE A 271 -1.67 -39.48 -2.11
C ILE A 271 -1.67 -39.34 -0.58
N VAL A 272 -2.63 -40.01 0.09
CA VAL A 272 -2.48 -40.84 1.32
C VAL A 272 -3.92 -41.19 1.77
N ARG A 273 -4.51 -42.18 1.09
CA ARG A 273 -5.53 -43.06 1.69
C ARG A 273 -4.99 -44.48 1.59
N ARG A 274 -4.03 -44.82 2.46
CA ARG A 274 -3.67 -46.23 2.69
C ARG A 274 -4.44 -46.76 3.89
N ARG A 275 -5.09 -47.88 3.63
CA ARG A 275 -6.05 -48.64 4.44
C ARG A 275 -5.58 -48.94 5.86
N SER A 276 -6.52 -48.80 6.80
CA SER A 276 -6.56 -49.55 8.04
C SER A 276 -6.55 -51.05 7.78
N GLY A 277 -5.63 -51.76 8.41
CA GLY A 277 -5.64 -53.21 8.52
C GLY A 277 -5.12 -53.59 9.91
N TYR A 278 -6.03 -53.77 10.86
CA TYR A 278 -5.73 -54.42 12.13
C TYR A 278 -5.72 -55.93 11.90
N ALA A 279 -4.61 -56.59 12.25
CA ALA A 279 -4.55 -58.03 12.42
C ALA A 279 -4.49 -58.32 13.93
N VAL A 280 -5.44 -59.15 14.38
CA VAL A 280 -5.46 -59.78 15.70
C VAL A 280 -4.71 -61.10 15.58
N VAL A 281 -3.73 -61.33 16.45
CA VAL A 281 -3.31 -62.65 16.95
C VAL A 281 -3.11 -62.50 18.45
#